data_AF-A0AAV6L193-F1
#
_entry.id   AF-A0AAV6L193-F1
#
_cell.length_a   1.000
_cell.length_b   1.000
_cell.length_c   1.000
_cell.angle_alpha   90.00
_cell.angle_beta   90.00
_cell.angle_gamma   90.00
#
_symmetry.space_group_name_H-M   'P 1'
#
loop_
_entity.id
_entity.type
_entity.pdbx_description
1 polymer ?
#
loop_
_entity_poly.entity_id
_entity_poly.type
_entity_poly.pdbx_seq_one_letter_code
_entity_poly.pdbx_strand_id
1 'polypeptide(L)'
;MADILPESSDWAFLPAHLLDSIAEKLVTSYQLLRFPRLFPSYQVAAIYNDFCLVALIKSGDKAWTSISIEQLELAADVIYYESRFHVLDRRLGLTKIKSFSGIERSIELGAIIKTPNRKYTSLESQISYLVESSSGELLTVVRILKEKDHEVQFVTWFFKVYKLNRSIRSHPVWVEIESIGGDALFLGDNHSVSLVASQFPGCLPNSIYYTDDFNDIVGSKASWAQRHGYL
;
A
#
# COMPACT_ATOMS: atom_id res chain seq x y z
N MET A 1 38.52 -10.41 -16.69
CA MET A 1 38.05 -9.12 -17.25
C MET A 1 36.83 -9.42 -18.10
N ALA A 2 35.66 -9.22 -17.50
CA ALA A 2 34.38 -9.19 -18.19
C ALA A 2 33.69 -7.95 -17.64
N ASP A 3 33.51 -6.95 -18.50
CA ASP A 3 32.81 -5.71 -18.18
C ASP A 3 31.33 -6.05 -17.95
N ILE A 4 30.90 -5.97 -16.69
CA ILE A 4 29.47 -5.91 -16.38
C ILE A 4 29.10 -4.43 -16.46
N LEU A 5 28.33 -4.10 -17.51
CA LEU A 5 27.77 -2.78 -17.77
C LEU A 5 27.03 -2.27 -16.51
N PRO A 6 27.04 -0.95 -16.25
CA PRO A 6 26.22 -0.40 -15.19
C PRO A 6 24.75 -0.68 -15.52
N GLU A 7 24.01 -1.33 -14.62
CA GLU A 7 22.56 -1.47 -14.67
C GLU A 7 21.95 -0.06 -14.72
N SER A 8 21.69 0.40 -15.95
CA SER A 8 20.96 1.63 -16.19
C SER A 8 19.52 1.39 -15.78
N SER A 9 19.09 2.08 -14.73
CA SER A 9 17.70 2.44 -14.40
C SER A 9 16.69 2.05 -15.51
N ASP A 10 15.93 0.97 -15.28
CA ASP A 10 14.93 0.37 -16.18
C ASP A 10 13.73 1.31 -16.56
N TRP A 11 13.83 2.61 -16.25
CA TRP A 11 12.82 3.63 -16.55
C TRP A 11 12.96 4.22 -17.94
N ALA A 12 14.14 4.13 -18.56
CA ALA A 12 14.42 4.76 -19.84
C ALA A 12 13.57 4.22 -21.01
N PHE A 13 12.78 3.16 -20.78
CA PHE A 13 11.98 2.48 -21.78
C PHE A 13 10.47 2.45 -21.49
N LEU A 14 9.99 2.94 -20.33
CA LEU A 14 8.56 3.12 -20.13
C LEU A 14 8.09 4.29 -21.00
N PRO A 15 7.11 4.09 -21.88
CA PRO A 15 6.75 5.15 -22.81
C PRO A 15 6.07 6.28 -22.03
N ALA A 16 6.43 7.53 -22.31
CA ALA A 16 6.00 8.71 -21.55
C ALA A 16 4.48 8.79 -21.34
N HIS A 17 3.69 8.30 -22.31
CA HIS A 17 2.24 8.23 -22.23
C HIS A 17 1.71 7.34 -21.08
N LEU A 18 2.49 6.37 -20.61
CA LEU A 18 2.11 5.51 -19.48
C LEU A 18 2.24 6.25 -18.16
N LEU A 19 3.33 7.00 -17.97
CA LEU A 19 3.51 7.86 -16.80
C LEU A 19 2.48 8.99 -16.79
N ASP A 20 2.21 9.59 -17.95
CA ASP A 20 1.15 10.60 -18.08
C ASP A 20 -0.24 10.00 -17.84
N SER A 21 -0.51 8.76 -18.29
CA SER A 21 -1.81 8.10 -18.06
C SER A 21 -2.00 7.63 -16.61
N ILE A 22 -0.93 7.14 -15.95
CA ILE A 22 -0.93 6.83 -14.52
C ILE A 22 -1.05 8.11 -13.72
N ALA A 23 -0.29 9.16 -14.07
CA ALA A 23 -0.41 10.47 -13.45
C ALA A 23 -1.80 11.06 -13.69
N GLU A 24 -2.41 10.90 -14.85
CA GLU A 24 -3.79 11.35 -15.13
C GLU A 24 -4.82 10.53 -14.35
N LYS A 25 -4.64 9.22 -14.15
CA LYS A 25 -5.52 8.37 -13.31
C LYS A 25 -5.34 8.64 -11.82
N LEU A 26 -4.10 8.82 -11.38
CA LEU A 26 -3.80 9.31 -10.03
C LEU A 26 -4.39 10.72 -9.89
N VAL A 27 -4.19 11.63 -10.84
CA VAL A 27 -4.77 12.98 -10.85
C VAL A 27 -6.29 12.95 -10.92
N THR A 28 -6.94 12.02 -11.63
CA THR A 28 -8.41 11.87 -11.62
C THR A 28 -8.92 11.23 -10.35
N SER A 29 -8.14 10.35 -9.70
CA SER A 29 -8.40 9.96 -8.31
C SER A 29 -8.21 11.13 -7.33
N TYR A 30 -7.30 12.06 -7.65
CA TYR A 30 -7.09 13.35 -6.98
C TYR A 30 -8.01 14.48 -7.52
N GLN A 31 -8.87 14.27 -8.53
CA GLN A 31 -9.73 15.33 -9.09
C GLN A 31 -10.87 15.72 -8.13
N LEU A 32 -10.93 15.10 -6.96
CA LEU A 32 -11.60 15.64 -5.77
C LEU A 32 -10.96 16.95 -5.22
N LEU A 33 -9.81 17.41 -5.73
CA LEU A 33 -9.22 18.71 -5.36
C LEU A 33 -9.56 19.89 -6.30
N ARG A 34 -10.33 19.69 -7.37
CA ARG A 34 -10.95 20.80 -8.11
C ARG A 34 -12.28 21.17 -7.43
N PHE A 35 -12.25 22.05 -6.44
CA PHE A 35 -13.45 22.55 -5.75
C PHE A 35 -14.42 23.26 -6.70
N PRO A 36 -15.56 22.66 -7.10
CA PRO A 36 -16.70 23.44 -7.52
C PRO A 36 -17.37 23.95 -6.23
N ARG A 37 -17.92 25.16 -6.25
CA ARG A 37 -18.66 25.74 -5.12
C ARG A 37 -19.80 24.80 -4.71
N LEU A 38 -19.57 24.00 -3.66
CA LEU A 38 -20.45 23.29 -2.73
C LEU A 38 -19.56 22.22 -2.06
N PHE A 39 -19.05 22.48 -0.85
CA PHE A 39 -18.09 21.60 -0.16
C PHE A 39 -18.58 20.14 -0.11
N PRO A 40 -17.95 19.18 -0.82
CA PRO A 40 -18.29 17.79 -0.61
C PRO A 40 -17.79 17.39 0.78
N SER A 41 -18.60 16.61 1.50
CA SER A 41 -18.16 15.98 2.74
C SER A 41 -16.99 15.05 2.44
N TYR A 42 -15.82 15.29 3.06
CA TYR A 42 -14.62 14.48 2.87
C TYR A 42 -14.24 13.76 4.16
N GLN A 43 -13.45 12.69 4.02
CA GLN A 43 -12.77 12.03 5.13
C GLN A 43 -11.34 11.72 4.70
N VAL A 44 -10.39 11.88 5.61
CA VAL A 44 -8.97 11.61 5.39
C VAL A 44 -8.45 10.79 6.55
N ALA A 45 -7.61 9.81 6.25
CA ALA A 45 -6.78 9.12 7.22
C ALA A 45 -5.31 9.33 6.85
N ALA A 46 -4.46 9.46 7.86
CA ALA A 46 -3.02 9.61 7.68
C ALA A 46 -2.30 8.73 8.69
N ILE A 47 -1.21 8.11 8.23
CA ILE A 47 -0.18 7.54 9.10
C ILE A 47 0.86 8.64 9.33
N TYR A 48 1.18 8.94 10.58
CA TYR A 48 2.10 10.02 10.92
C TYR A 48 3.10 9.57 11.97
N ASN A 49 4.23 10.29 12.03
CA ASN A 49 5.37 10.10 12.93
C ASN A 49 6.06 8.73 12.84
N ASP A 50 7.18 8.60 13.54
CA ASP A 50 8.03 7.40 13.53
C ASP A 50 7.40 6.20 14.24
N PHE A 51 6.29 6.42 14.97
CA PHE A 51 5.47 5.38 15.59
C PHE A 51 4.32 4.92 14.68
N CYS A 52 4.23 5.39 13.43
CA CYS A 52 3.19 4.99 12.48
C CYS A 52 1.77 5.07 13.07
N LEU A 53 1.47 6.15 13.80
CA LEU A 53 0.15 6.34 14.40
C LEU A 53 -0.86 6.75 13.33
N VAL A 54 -2.12 6.39 13.52
CA VAL A 54 -3.21 6.72 12.59
C VAL A 54 -4.03 7.87 13.15
N ALA A 55 -4.29 8.88 12.32
CA ALA A 55 -5.21 9.96 12.62
C ALA A 55 -6.24 10.14 11.51
N LEU A 56 -7.46 10.53 11.89
CA LEU A 56 -8.57 10.76 10.98
C LEU A 56 -9.13 12.17 11.14
N ILE A 57 -9.64 12.72 10.03
CA ILE A 57 -10.37 13.98 10.01
C ILE A 57 -11.46 13.93 8.94
N LYS A 58 -12.60 14.57 9.18
CA LYS A 58 -13.64 14.77 8.17
C LYS A 58 -14.03 16.24 8.05
N SER A 59 -14.76 16.56 6.98
CA SER A 59 -15.29 17.91 6.75
C SER A 59 -16.07 18.43 7.97
N GLY A 60 -15.69 19.60 8.46
CA GLY A 60 -16.31 20.24 9.64
C GLY A 60 -15.63 19.95 10.98
N ASP A 61 -14.73 18.97 11.04
CA ASP A 61 -13.87 18.77 12.20
C ASP A 61 -12.86 19.92 12.31
N LYS A 62 -12.56 20.36 13.54
CA LYS A 62 -11.58 21.42 13.82
C LYS A 62 -10.16 20.89 14.05
N ALA A 63 -10.01 19.59 14.26
CA ALA A 63 -8.76 18.93 14.59
C ALA A 63 -8.82 17.46 14.19
N TRP A 64 -7.65 16.85 14.03
CA TRP A 64 -7.50 15.41 13.81
C TRP A 64 -7.83 14.62 15.07
N THR A 65 -8.42 13.44 14.90
CA THR A 65 -8.63 12.44 15.96
C THR A 65 -7.64 11.30 15.75
N SER A 66 -6.70 11.13 16.69
CA SER A 66 -5.70 10.05 16.67
C SER A 66 -6.21 8.79 17.34
N ILE A 67 -5.85 7.63 16.80
CA ILE A 67 -6.05 6.34 17.47
C ILE A 67 -4.93 6.16 18.51
N SER A 68 -5.28 5.79 19.74
CA SER A 68 -4.29 5.55 20.79
C SER A 68 -3.45 4.31 20.49
N ILE A 69 -2.17 4.33 20.89
CA ILE A 69 -1.27 3.17 20.83
C ILE A 69 -1.79 1.97 21.64
N GLU A 70 -2.66 2.21 22.62
CA GLU A 70 -3.32 1.16 23.41
C GLU A 70 -4.46 0.48 22.64
N GLN A 71 -4.99 1.13 21.60
CA GLN A 71 -6.15 0.67 20.84
C GLN A 71 -5.76 -0.03 19.53
N LEU A 72 -4.62 0.33 18.94
CA LEU A 72 -4.19 -0.15 17.63
C LEU A 72 -2.69 -0.39 17.59
N GLU A 73 -2.30 -1.51 17.01
CA GLU A 73 -0.90 -1.82 16.68
C GLU A 73 -0.36 -0.84 15.65
N LEU A 74 0.97 -0.73 15.57
CA LEU A 74 1.65 0.22 14.69
C LEU A 74 1.29 -0.07 13.23
N ALA A 75 0.79 0.96 12.54
CA ALA A 75 0.28 0.80 11.19
C ALA A 75 1.41 0.55 10.19
N ALA A 76 1.15 -0.32 9.23
CA ALA A 76 1.94 -0.50 8.02
C ALA A 76 1.33 0.29 6.86
N ASP A 77 0.00 0.29 6.74
CA ASP A 77 -0.72 1.00 5.67
C ASP A 77 -2.19 1.27 6.06
N VAL A 78 -2.84 2.21 5.36
CA VAL A 78 -4.26 2.54 5.51
C VAL A 78 -4.93 2.69 4.14
N ILE A 79 -6.10 2.06 3.97
CA ILE A 79 -6.89 2.16 2.74
C ILE A 79 -8.34 2.54 3.05
N TYR A 80 -8.97 3.30 2.15
CA TYR A 80 -10.42 3.46 2.14
C TYR A 80 -11.04 2.41 1.21
N TYR A 81 -11.70 1.41 1.80
CA TYR A 81 -12.23 0.24 1.09
C TYR A 81 -13.63 -0.09 1.62
N GLU A 82 -14.57 -0.42 0.73
CA GLU A 82 -15.98 -0.68 1.10
C GLU A 82 -16.58 0.44 1.99
N SER A 83 -16.37 1.70 1.58
CA SER A 83 -16.85 2.91 2.26
C SER A 83 -16.30 3.15 3.67
N ARG A 84 -15.21 2.49 4.08
CA ARG A 84 -14.60 2.64 5.41
C ARG A 84 -13.08 2.53 5.37
N PHE A 85 -12.42 3.18 6.32
CA PHE A 85 -10.98 3.01 6.49
C PHE A 85 -10.66 1.65 7.11
N HIS A 86 -9.63 1.01 6.57
CA HIS A 86 -9.02 -0.19 7.11
C HIS A 86 -7.53 0.08 7.33
N VAL A 87 -7.04 -0.29 8.49
CA VAL A 87 -5.62 -0.16 8.86
C VAL A 87 -5.00 -1.55 8.87
N LEU A 88 -3.91 -1.71 8.13
CA LEU A 88 -3.04 -2.86 8.21
C LEU A 88 -1.96 -2.58 9.24
N ASP A 89 -1.73 -3.48 10.19
CA ASP A 89 -0.60 -3.41 11.09
C ASP A 89 0.63 -4.20 10.58
N ARG A 90 1.80 -3.99 11.18
CA ARG A 90 3.05 -4.68 10.84
C ARG A 90 3.02 -6.21 11.06
N ARG A 91 1.94 -6.75 11.62
CA ARG A 91 1.68 -8.18 11.81
C ARG A 91 0.60 -8.73 10.88
N LEU A 92 0.25 -7.96 9.85
CA LEU A 92 -0.80 -8.25 8.87
C LEU A 92 -2.19 -8.39 9.53
N GLY A 93 -2.37 -7.76 10.69
CA GLY A 93 -3.68 -7.55 11.28
C GLY A 93 -4.42 -6.45 10.51
N LEU A 94 -5.64 -6.74 10.08
CA LEU A 94 -6.50 -5.77 9.42
C LEU A 94 -7.58 -5.30 10.39
N THR A 95 -7.51 -4.03 10.77
CA THR A 95 -8.49 -3.39 11.67
C THR A 95 -9.39 -2.45 10.87
N LYS A 96 -10.69 -2.65 11.00
CA LYS A 96 -11.70 -1.77 10.37
C LYS A 96 -12.04 -0.60 11.28
N ILE A 97 -12.06 0.62 10.77
CA ILE A 97 -12.57 1.78 11.50
C ILE A 97 -14.07 1.88 11.20
N LYS A 98 -14.92 1.65 12.21
CA LYS A 98 -16.38 1.65 12.05
C LYS A 98 -16.94 3.06 12.01
N SER A 99 -16.45 3.91 12.90
CA SER A 99 -16.89 5.30 13.04
C SER A 99 -15.82 6.13 13.75
N PHE A 100 -15.84 7.44 13.53
CA PHE A 100 -15.08 8.40 14.32
C PHE A 100 -15.80 9.76 14.44
N SER A 101 -15.56 10.44 15.56
CA SER A 101 -16.12 11.75 15.88
C SER A 101 -15.00 12.73 16.23
N GLY A 102 -14.84 13.79 15.44
CA GLY A 102 -13.91 14.88 15.77
C GLY A 102 -14.34 15.71 16.98
N ILE A 103 -15.64 15.74 17.29
CA ILE A 103 -16.21 16.48 18.44
C ILE A 103 -15.86 15.74 19.74
N GLU A 104 -16.15 14.45 19.80
CA GLU A 104 -15.92 13.61 20.98
C GLU A 104 -14.49 13.10 21.05
N ARG A 105 -13.70 13.27 19.98
CA ARG A 105 -12.36 12.68 19.79
C ARG A 105 -12.38 11.17 20.04
N SER A 106 -13.42 10.50 19.55
CA SER A 106 -13.67 9.08 19.73
C SER A 106 -13.55 8.33 18.40
N ILE A 107 -13.06 7.09 18.46
CA ILE A 107 -12.91 6.17 17.33
C ILE A 107 -13.43 4.80 17.75
N GLU A 108 -14.32 4.23 16.94
CA GLU A 108 -14.83 2.88 17.13
C GLU A 108 -14.11 1.91 16.17
N LEU A 109 -13.40 0.95 16.73
CA LEU A 109 -12.71 -0.10 15.97
C LEU A 109 -13.59 -1.35 15.82
N GLY A 110 -13.46 -1.99 14.67
CA GLY A 110 -14.06 -3.28 14.35
C GLY A 110 -13.15 -4.46 14.71
N ALA A 111 -13.63 -5.67 14.39
CA ALA A 111 -12.86 -6.89 14.61
C ALA A 111 -11.54 -6.87 13.81
N ILE A 112 -10.48 -7.36 14.44
CA ILE A 112 -9.15 -7.50 13.84
C ILE A 112 -9.08 -8.84 13.14
N ILE A 113 -8.81 -8.83 11.83
CA ILE A 113 -8.51 -10.03 11.06
C ILE A 113 -7.01 -10.30 11.19
N LYS A 114 -6.63 -11.40 11.84
CA LYS A 114 -5.22 -11.79 12.01
C LYS A 114 -4.82 -12.84 10.99
N THR A 115 -3.55 -12.86 10.61
CA THR A 115 -2.97 -13.96 9.85
C THR A 115 -2.79 -15.20 10.76
N PRO A 116 -3.22 -16.41 10.34
CA PRO A 116 -3.16 -17.59 11.22
C PRO A 116 -1.75 -18.13 11.47
N ASN A 117 -0.75 -17.75 10.68
CA ASN A 117 0.59 -18.33 10.76
C ASN A 117 1.63 -17.34 10.25
N ARG A 118 2.41 -16.74 11.16
CA ARG A 118 3.70 -16.13 10.80
C ARG A 118 4.80 -17.13 11.11
N LYS A 119 5.54 -17.56 10.08
CA LYS A 119 6.81 -18.30 10.22
C LYS A 119 8.02 -17.48 9.80
N TYR A 120 7.92 -16.14 9.75
CA TYR A 120 9.09 -15.31 9.43
C TYR A 120 10.00 -15.22 10.65
N THR A 121 11.26 -15.57 10.44
CA THR A 121 12.33 -15.39 11.42
C THR A 121 12.61 -13.90 11.56
N SER A 122 13.09 -13.50 12.74
CA SER A 122 13.29 -12.10 13.17
C SER A 122 14.39 -11.32 12.42
N LEU A 123 14.81 -11.77 11.23
CA LEU A 123 15.97 -11.25 10.50
C LEU A 123 15.60 -10.49 9.21
N GLU A 124 14.36 -10.58 8.74
CA GLU A 124 13.92 -9.95 7.48
C GLU A 124 13.09 -8.69 7.75
N SER A 125 13.49 -7.58 7.14
CA SER A 125 12.67 -6.35 7.12
C SER A 125 11.57 -6.48 6.07
N GLN A 126 10.40 -5.92 6.33
CA GLN A 126 9.28 -5.97 5.39
C GLN A 126 8.50 -4.66 5.34
N ILE A 127 8.01 -4.33 4.15
CA ILE A 127 7.00 -3.30 3.91
C ILE A 127 5.72 -4.00 3.49
N SER A 128 4.56 -3.48 3.89
CA SER A 128 3.28 -4.08 3.54
C SER A 128 2.33 -3.01 3.04
N TYR A 129 1.69 -3.29 1.92
CA TYR A 129 0.82 -2.37 1.20
C TYR A 129 -0.59 -2.98 1.15
N LEU A 130 -1.62 -2.15 1.21
CA LEU A 130 -3.02 -2.48 0.96
C LEU A 130 -3.42 -2.00 -0.44
N VAL A 131 -4.08 -2.86 -1.20
CA VAL A 131 -4.54 -2.52 -2.54
C VAL A 131 -5.94 -3.10 -2.77
N GLU A 132 -6.83 -2.30 -3.34
CA GLU A 132 -8.08 -2.80 -3.92
C GLU A 132 -7.83 -3.22 -5.38
N SER A 133 -8.13 -4.48 -5.70
CA SER A 133 -8.00 -4.99 -7.07
C SER A 133 -9.05 -4.39 -8.00
N SER A 134 -8.88 -4.56 -9.32
CA SER A 134 -9.88 -4.13 -10.30
C SER A 134 -11.23 -4.88 -10.15
N SER A 135 -11.20 -6.07 -9.54
CA SER A 135 -12.39 -6.86 -9.17
C SER A 135 -13.06 -6.41 -7.86
N GLY A 136 -12.53 -5.38 -7.18
CA GLY A 136 -13.03 -4.90 -5.89
C GLY A 136 -12.65 -5.79 -4.71
N GLU A 137 -11.57 -6.57 -4.84
CA GLU A 137 -11.10 -7.48 -3.79
C GLU A 137 -9.92 -6.83 -3.05
N LEU A 138 -9.94 -6.93 -1.71
CA LEU A 138 -8.85 -6.40 -0.91
C LEU A 138 -7.65 -7.35 -0.91
N LEU A 139 -6.50 -6.81 -1.30
CA LEU A 139 -5.20 -7.47 -1.29
C LEU A 139 -4.28 -6.80 -0.27
N THR A 140 -3.36 -7.57 0.29
CA THR A 140 -2.14 -7.02 0.88
C THR A 140 -0.92 -7.60 0.19
N VAL A 141 0.02 -6.72 -0.15
CA VAL A 141 1.31 -7.10 -0.74
C VAL A 141 2.39 -6.90 0.30
N VAL A 142 3.13 -7.96 0.60
CA VAL A 142 4.27 -7.93 1.52
C VAL A 142 5.55 -7.94 0.70
N ARG A 143 6.29 -6.83 0.75
CA ARG A 143 7.61 -6.68 0.17
C ARG A 143 8.66 -7.09 1.18
N ILE A 144 9.36 -8.18 0.91
CA ILE A 144 10.44 -8.69 1.77
C ILE A 144 11.75 -8.07 1.34
N LEU A 145 12.48 -7.52 2.29
CA LEU A 145 13.75 -6.84 2.10
C LEU A 145 14.89 -7.68 2.67
N LYS A 146 16.02 -7.66 1.97
CA LYS A 146 17.27 -8.27 2.42
C LYS A 146 18.35 -7.20 2.46
N GLU A 147 19.16 -7.21 3.52
CA GLU A 147 20.36 -6.39 3.60
C GLU A 147 21.33 -6.76 2.46
N LYS A 148 21.87 -5.75 1.79
CA LYS A 148 22.90 -5.92 0.78
C LYS A 148 24.24 -6.13 1.48
N ASP A 149 24.99 -7.15 1.10
CA ASP A 149 26.24 -7.52 1.78
C ASP A 149 27.16 -6.29 1.93
N HIS A 150 27.57 -6.00 3.18
CA HIS A 150 28.48 -4.92 3.56
C HIS A 150 27.98 -3.47 3.35
N GLU A 151 26.68 -3.24 3.15
CA GLU A 151 26.08 -1.90 3.04
C GLU A 151 24.85 -1.74 3.96
N VAL A 152 24.58 -0.53 4.46
CA VAL A 152 23.32 -0.18 5.16
C VAL A 152 22.18 0.04 4.15
N GLN A 153 22.13 -0.77 3.09
CA GLN A 153 21.14 -0.69 2.04
C GLN A 153 20.33 -1.98 2.01
N PHE A 154 19.02 -1.84 1.84
CA PHE A 154 18.13 -2.98 1.69
C PHE A 154 17.69 -3.08 0.24
N VAL A 155 17.71 -4.30 -0.29
CA VAL A 155 17.19 -4.60 -1.61
C VAL A 155 15.93 -5.44 -1.50
N THR A 156 15.05 -5.31 -2.49
CA THR A 156 13.83 -6.10 -2.55
C THR A 156 14.15 -7.54 -2.91
N TRP A 157 13.86 -8.48 -2.01
CA TRP A 157 14.17 -9.89 -2.20
C TRP A 157 13.04 -10.66 -2.89
N PHE A 158 11.79 -10.47 -2.48
CA PHE A 158 10.61 -10.98 -3.19
C PHE A 158 9.34 -10.32 -2.64
N PHE A 159 8.21 -10.61 -3.29
CA PHE A 159 6.88 -10.20 -2.86
C PHE A 159 6.03 -11.39 -2.51
N LYS A 160 5.09 -11.19 -1.60
CA LYS A 160 3.97 -12.10 -1.39
C LYS A 160 2.68 -11.34 -1.45
N VAL A 161 1.68 -11.92 -2.10
CA VAL A 161 0.37 -11.32 -2.23
C VAL A 161 -0.63 -12.17 -1.48
N TYR A 162 -1.42 -11.52 -0.63
CA TYR A 162 -2.51 -12.15 0.10
C TYR A 162 -3.82 -11.51 -0.29
N LYS A 163 -4.82 -12.35 -0.55
CA LYS A 163 -6.19 -11.93 -0.80
C LYS A 163 -7.04 -12.15 0.44
N LEU A 164 -7.89 -11.18 0.77
CA LEU A 164 -8.82 -11.32 1.88
C LEU A 164 -9.95 -12.27 1.47
N ASN A 165 -9.96 -13.48 2.02
CA ASN A 165 -11.01 -14.46 1.78
C ASN A 165 -12.05 -14.43 2.91
N ARG A 166 -13.30 -14.17 2.53
CA ARG A 166 -14.46 -14.11 3.45
C ARG A 166 -15.38 -15.34 3.36
N SER A 167 -15.14 -16.23 2.39
CA SER A 167 -16.05 -17.33 2.05
C SER A 167 -15.82 -18.60 2.87
N ILE A 168 -14.61 -18.81 3.38
CA ILE A 168 -14.19 -20.12 3.93
C ILE A 168 -14.56 -20.29 5.41
N ARG A 169 -14.82 -19.20 6.16
CA ARG A 169 -15.10 -19.23 7.62
C ARG A 169 -16.05 -18.11 8.03
N SER A 170 -16.61 -18.23 9.24
CA SER A 170 -17.30 -17.13 9.94
C SER A 170 -16.42 -15.91 10.24
N HIS A 171 -15.12 -15.99 9.97
CA HIS A 171 -14.15 -14.91 10.13
C HIS A 171 -13.29 -14.78 8.86
N PRO A 172 -13.11 -13.57 8.30
CA PRO A 172 -12.23 -13.37 7.16
C PRO A 172 -10.79 -13.79 7.47
N VAL A 173 -10.08 -14.29 6.45
CA VAL A 173 -8.67 -14.71 6.56
C VAL A 173 -7.89 -14.28 5.33
N TRP A 174 -6.61 -13.98 5.53
CA TRP A 174 -5.67 -13.78 4.43
C TRP A 174 -5.29 -15.13 3.81
N VAL A 175 -5.37 -15.23 2.48
CA VAL A 175 -4.97 -16.41 1.70
C VAL A 175 -3.89 -15.96 0.71
N GLU A 176 -2.72 -16.60 0.76
CA GLU A 176 -1.63 -16.34 -0.19
C GLU A 176 -2.10 -16.73 -1.60
N ILE A 177 -1.81 -15.88 -2.59
CA ILE A 177 -2.14 -16.10 -3.99
C ILE A 177 -0.88 -15.99 -4.84
N GLU A 178 -0.75 -16.87 -5.83
CA GLU A 178 0.36 -16.91 -6.78
C GLU A 178 0.10 -16.02 -8.01
N SER A 179 -1.11 -15.47 -8.14
CA SER A 179 -1.44 -14.59 -9.25
C SER A 179 -2.55 -13.59 -8.92
N ILE A 180 -2.33 -12.34 -9.34
CA ILE A 180 -3.32 -11.26 -9.36
C ILE A 180 -4.10 -11.19 -10.69
N GLY A 181 -3.89 -12.16 -11.58
CA GLY A 181 -4.59 -12.27 -12.85
C GLY A 181 -4.21 -11.16 -13.84
N GLY A 182 -5.21 -10.48 -14.40
CA GLY A 182 -5.02 -9.42 -15.39
C GLY A 182 -4.61 -8.07 -14.80
N ASP A 183 -4.49 -7.97 -13.48
CA ASP A 183 -4.11 -6.75 -12.79
C ASP A 183 -2.60 -6.52 -12.80
N ALA A 184 -2.22 -5.26 -12.67
CA ALA A 184 -0.88 -4.80 -12.35
C ALA A 184 -0.96 -3.86 -11.14
N LEU A 185 -0.13 -4.09 -10.14
CA LEU A 185 -0.09 -3.29 -8.92
C LEU A 185 1.01 -2.24 -9.01
N PHE A 186 0.69 -1.02 -8.58
CA PHE A 186 1.64 0.08 -8.42
C PHE A 186 1.69 0.43 -6.94
N LEU A 187 2.82 0.16 -6.30
CA LEU A 187 3.03 0.29 -4.86
C LEU A 187 3.92 1.49 -4.55
N GLY A 188 3.59 2.21 -3.48
CA GLY A 188 4.45 3.24 -2.93
C GLY A 188 3.91 3.80 -1.62
N ASP A 189 4.72 4.62 -0.96
CA ASP A 189 4.47 5.09 0.42
C ASP A 189 3.15 5.83 0.62
N ASN A 190 2.74 6.61 -0.38
CA ASN A 190 1.55 7.45 -0.25
C ASN A 190 0.26 6.69 -0.53
N HIS A 191 0.25 5.93 -1.63
CA HIS A 191 -0.92 5.19 -2.06
C HIS A 191 -0.51 4.08 -3.02
N SER A 192 -1.16 2.93 -2.86
CA SER A 192 -1.00 1.79 -3.75
C SER A 192 -2.29 1.57 -4.55
N VAL A 193 -2.16 1.26 -5.83
CA VAL A 193 -3.30 1.13 -6.77
C VAL A 193 -3.17 -0.11 -7.65
N SER A 194 -4.31 -0.72 -7.98
CA SER A 194 -4.40 -1.77 -8.99
C SER A 194 -4.97 -1.24 -10.30
N LEU A 195 -4.40 -1.66 -11.42
CA LEU A 195 -4.85 -1.32 -12.77
C LEU A 195 -5.05 -2.58 -13.60
N VAL A 196 -6.10 -2.62 -14.42
CA VAL A 196 -6.27 -3.69 -15.43
C VAL A 196 -5.19 -3.51 -16.50
N ALA A 197 -4.19 -4.39 -16.53
CA ALA A 197 -3.00 -4.22 -17.35
C ALA A 197 -3.31 -4.07 -18.85
N SER A 198 -4.31 -4.81 -19.36
CA SER A 198 -4.74 -4.74 -20.76
C SER A 198 -5.28 -3.37 -21.21
N GLN A 199 -5.61 -2.48 -20.27
CA GLN A 199 -6.04 -1.11 -20.57
C GLN A 199 -4.87 -0.15 -20.79
N PHE A 200 -3.62 -0.58 -20.55
CA PHE A 200 -2.45 0.29 -20.58
C PHE A 200 -1.30 -0.35 -21.36
N PRO A 201 -0.99 0.14 -22.57
CA PRO A 201 0.18 -0.33 -23.31
C PRO A 201 1.47 -0.25 -22.49
N GLY A 202 2.24 -1.34 -22.46
CA GLY A 202 3.48 -1.45 -21.67
C GLY A 202 3.28 -1.90 -20.22
N CYS A 203 2.04 -1.94 -19.73
CA CYS A 203 1.70 -2.54 -18.45
C CYS A 203 1.52 -4.06 -18.61
N LEU A 204 2.24 -4.84 -17.82
CA LEU A 204 2.19 -6.30 -17.88
C LEU A 204 1.18 -6.84 -16.87
N PRO A 205 0.33 -7.81 -17.24
CA PRO A 205 -0.54 -8.48 -16.28
C PRO A 205 0.29 -9.26 -15.27
N ASN A 206 -0.29 -9.53 -14.11
CA ASN A 206 0.35 -10.26 -13.02
C ASN A 206 1.70 -9.66 -12.58
N SER A 207 1.80 -8.32 -12.57
CA SER A 207 3.06 -7.62 -12.29
C SER A 207 2.91 -6.63 -11.13
N ILE A 208 4.04 -6.38 -10.45
CA ILE A 208 4.15 -5.41 -9.37
C ILE A 208 5.22 -4.39 -9.76
N TYR A 209 4.83 -3.13 -9.78
CA TYR A 209 5.67 -1.95 -9.96
C TYR A 209 5.74 -1.23 -8.61
N TYR A 210 6.92 -0.85 -8.14
CA TYR A 210 7.05 -0.28 -6.80
C TYR A 210 8.13 0.79 -6.73
N THR A 211 7.92 1.85 -5.94
CA THR A 211 8.96 2.83 -5.59
C THR A 211 10.02 2.21 -4.71
N ASP A 212 11.30 2.50 -4.96
CA ASP A 212 12.36 2.18 -4.01
C ASP A 212 12.38 3.25 -2.90
N ASP A 213 11.40 3.10 -2.00
CA ASP A 213 11.07 3.98 -0.88
C ASP A 213 11.92 3.76 0.38
N PHE A 214 12.68 2.66 0.47
CA PHE A 214 13.39 2.30 1.71
C PHE A 214 14.69 3.11 1.93
N ASN A 215 15.14 3.92 0.96
CA ASN A 215 16.42 4.64 1.00
C ASN A 215 16.35 6.06 1.59
N ASP A 216 15.44 6.34 2.53
CA ASP A 216 15.38 7.62 3.25
C ASP A 216 16.59 7.90 4.16
N ILE A 217 17.55 6.97 4.23
CA ILE A 217 18.89 7.26 4.77
C ILE A 217 19.74 7.87 3.64
N VAL A 218 19.64 9.20 3.51
CA VAL A 218 20.42 10.10 2.62
C VAL A 218 19.84 10.29 1.22
N GLY A 219 18.88 11.20 1.10
CA GLY A 219 18.75 12.13 -0.05
C GLY A 219 18.71 11.52 -1.45
N SER A 220 18.27 10.27 -1.59
CA SER A 220 18.16 9.62 -2.89
C SER A 220 16.81 9.97 -3.54
N LYS A 221 16.83 10.26 -4.84
CA LYS A 221 15.61 10.48 -5.62
C LYS A 221 14.85 9.17 -5.69
N ALA A 222 13.54 9.20 -5.44
CA ALA A 222 12.65 8.09 -5.69
C ALA A 222 12.88 7.53 -7.11
N SER A 223 13.51 6.36 -7.19
CA SER A 223 13.58 5.54 -8.40
C SER A 223 12.59 4.40 -8.20
N TRP A 224 11.79 4.06 -9.20
CA TRP A 224 11.01 2.83 -9.06
C TRP A 224 11.80 1.62 -9.55
N ALA A 225 11.30 0.43 -9.29
CA ALA A 225 11.90 -0.81 -9.78
C ALA A 225 10.78 -1.73 -10.27
N GLN A 226 11.10 -2.50 -11.30
CA GLN A 226 10.24 -3.55 -11.84
C GLN A 226 10.92 -4.88 -11.56
N ARG A 227 10.20 -5.84 -10.97
CA ARG A 227 10.71 -7.19 -10.86
C ARG A 227 9.74 -8.17 -11.50
N HIS A 228 10.28 -8.99 -12.39
CA HIS A 228 9.61 -10.15 -12.95
C HIS A 228 10.00 -11.38 -12.16
N GLY A 229 9.00 -12.04 -11.58
CA GLY A 229 9.17 -13.30 -10.90
C GLY A 229 7.81 -13.92 -10.71
N TYR A 230 7.73 -15.23 -10.97
CA TYR A 230 6.63 -16.05 -10.48
C TYR A 230 6.52 -15.82 -8.96
N LEU A 231 5.34 -15.39 -8.51
CA LEU A 231 4.99 -15.24 -7.09
C LEU A 231 5.12 -16.59 -6.37
#